data_AF-A0A3D5NY36-F1
#
_entry.id   AF-A0A3D5NY36-F1
#
_cell.length_a   1.000
_cell.length_b   1.000
_cell.length_c   1.000
_cell.angle_alpha   90.00
_cell.angle_beta   90.00
_cell.angle_gamma   90.00
#
_symmetry.space_group_name_H-M   'P 1'
#
loop_
_entity.id
_entity.type
_entity.pdbx_description
1 polymer ?
#
loop_
_entity_poly.entity_id
_entity_poly.type
_entity_poly.pdbx_seq_one_letter_code
_entity_poly.pdbx_strand_id
1 'polypeptide(L)'
;MTDFKRSRFVAPLGIMAILTGCSFLQPTAEPVVEIPAPPALMLMDQPRTEREFRAAWVATVANIDWPSKPGLTTTEQQAEALVILDSAALLNLNAIIFQVRPQCDALYNSKLEPWSFYLTGEQGKAPEPYYDPLKFWIDEAHKRGLKLHA
;
A
#
# COMPACT_ATOMS: atom_id res chain seq x y z
N MET A 1 -9.14 64.63 14.80
CA MET A 1 -10.31 64.79 15.67
C MET A 1 -10.59 63.41 16.23
N THR A 2 -10.16 63.00 17.42
CA THR A 2 -9.76 63.72 18.63
C THR A 2 -8.98 62.74 19.52
N ASP A 3 -7.94 63.26 20.18
CA ASP A 3 -7.20 62.70 21.31
C ASP A 3 -8.08 62.19 22.46
N PHE A 4 -7.66 61.09 23.11
CA PHE A 4 -7.85 60.81 24.55
C PHE A 4 -7.05 59.52 24.92
N LYS A 5 -6.18 59.40 25.92
CA LYS A 5 -5.54 60.28 26.89
C LYS A 5 -4.44 59.44 27.56
N ARG A 6 -3.20 59.93 27.61
CA ARG A 6 -2.20 59.42 28.58
C ARG A 6 -2.57 59.92 29.97
N SER A 7 -2.52 59.07 30.98
CA SER A 7 -2.32 59.50 32.38
C SER A 7 -1.33 58.59 33.08
N ARG A 8 -0.46 59.22 33.85
CA ARG A 8 0.80 58.70 34.42
C ARG A 8 0.67 58.60 35.95
N PHE A 9 1.60 57.84 36.55
CA PHE A 9 2.02 57.79 37.97
C PHE A 9 1.07 57.02 38.92
N VAL A 10 1.53 56.13 39.81
CA VAL A 10 2.58 56.25 40.84
C VAL A 10 3.21 54.86 41.17
N ALA A 11 4.52 54.80 41.44
CA ALA A 11 5.23 53.69 42.13
C ALA A 11 5.60 54.16 43.57
N PRO A 12 6.19 53.39 44.53
CA PRO A 12 6.71 51.99 44.54
C PRO A 12 6.40 51.21 45.88
N LEU A 13 7.28 50.27 46.27
CA LEU A 13 7.30 49.32 47.42
C LEU A 13 6.56 47.99 47.12
N GLY A 14 7.21 46.85 46.86
CA GLY A 14 8.36 46.26 47.53
C GLY A 14 7.86 45.23 48.55
N ILE A 15 8.13 43.93 48.35
CA ILE A 15 8.37 42.88 49.38
C ILE A 15 8.46 41.50 48.69
N MET A 16 9.71 41.02 48.65
CA MET A 16 10.15 39.68 49.09
C MET A 16 9.67 38.43 48.36
N ALA A 17 10.64 37.80 47.71
CA ALA A 17 10.59 36.43 47.19
C ALA A 17 10.21 35.42 48.28
N ILE A 18 9.27 34.53 47.94
CA ILE A 18 9.10 33.24 48.62
C ILE A 18 9.26 32.15 47.55
N LEU A 19 10.51 31.69 47.42
CA LEU A 19 10.85 30.43 46.76
C LEU A 19 10.57 29.31 47.76
N THR A 20 9.40 28.67 47.68
CA THR A 20 9.16 27.45 48.46
C THR A 20 8.49 26.39 47.60
N GLY A 21 9.33 25.47 47.13
CA GLY A 21 9.03 24.05 47.11
C GLY A 21 8.04 23.57 46.06
N CYS A 22 8.47 23.46 44.81
CA CYS A 22 8.08 22.27 44.06
C CYS A 22 8.67 21.07 44.80
N SER A 23 7.85 20.39 45.61
CA SER A 23 8.18 19.06 46.10
C SER A 23 8.40 18.19 44.87
N PHE A 24 9.66 17.83 44.64
CA PHE A 24 10.05 16.82 43.69
C PHE A 24 9.35 15.52 44.10
N LEU A 25 8.30 15.14 43.37
CA LEU A 25 7.89 13.74 43.30
C LEU A 25 9.06 13.01 42.66
N GLN A 26 9.86 12.37 43.50
CA GLN A 26 10.91 11.49 43.05
C GLN A 26 10.24 10.34 42.29
N PRO A 27 10.60 10.09 41.01
CA PRO A 27 10.15 8.90 40.32
C PRO A 27 10.62 7.71 41.16
N THR A 28 9.70 6.92 41.70
CA THR A 28 10.06 5.62 42.24
C THR A 28 10.59 4.81 41.06
N ALA A 29 11.87 4.44 41.12
CA ALA A 29 12.45 3.53 40.17
C ALA A 29 11.66 2.22 40.25
N GLU A 30 10.76 2.00 39.29
CA GLU A 30 10.21 0.67 39.09
C GLU A 30 11.38 -0.27 38.75
N PRO A 31 11.40 -1.50 39.30
CA PRO A 31 12.44 -2.44 38.96
C PRO A 31 12.41 -2.66 37.45
N VAL A 32 13.51 -2.30 36.78
CA VAL A 32 13.72 -2.63 35.39
C VAL A 32 13.80 -4.14 35.32
N VAL A 33 12.71 -4.77 34.86
CA VAL A 33 12.73 -6.19 34.50
C VAL A 33 13.66 -6.29 33.32
N GLU A 34 14.88 -6.74 33.59
CA GLU A 34 15.86 -7.04 32.56
C GLU A 34 15.35 -8.27 31.80
N ILE A 35 14.66 -8.03 30.68
CA ILE A 35 14.25 -9.11 29.79
C ILE A 35 15.56 -9.69 29.23
N PRO A 36 15.93 -10.93 29.57
CA PRO A 36 17.13 -11.51 29.02
C PRO A 36 17.00 -11.48 27.50
N ALA A 37 18.05 -11.01 26.83
CA ALA A 37 18.11 -11.05 25.37
C ALA A 37 17.69 -12.48 24.94
N PRO A 38 16.74 -12.61 24.00
CA PRO A 38 16.36 -13.93 23.52
C PRO A 38 17.65 -14.66 23.12
N PRO A 39 17.78 -15.96 23.49
CA PRO A 39 18.94 -16.74 23.07
C PRO A 39 19.10 -16.50 21.58
N ALA A 40 20.32 -16.12 21.16
CA ALA A 40 20.61 -15.74 19.78
C ALA A 40 19.97 -16.78 18.87
N LEU A 41 18.80 -16.43 18.33
CA LEU A 41 18.10 -17.23 17.34
C LEU A 41 19.15 -17.40 16.28
N MET A 42 19.58 -18.64 16.07
CA MET A 42 20.50 -19.01 14.99
C MET A 42 20.05 -18.20 13.78
N LEU A 43 20.80 -17.15 13.47
CA LEU A 43 20.52 -16.28 12.35
C LEU A 43 20.86 -17.16 11.16
N MET A 44 19.89 -18.00 10.76
CA MET A 44 19.95 -18.74 9.52
C MET A 44 20.38 -17.71 8.49
N ASP A 45 21.46 -17.99 7.76
CA ASP A 45 22.00 -17.10 6.74
C ASP A 45 20.91 -16.89 5.69
N GLN A 46 20.04 -15.91 5.95
CA GLN A 46 18.91 -15.61 5.10
C GLN A 46 19.51 -15.04 3.83
N PRO A 47 19.14 -15.56 2.65
CA PRO A 47 19.66 -15.03 1.41
C PRO A 47 19.40 -13.54 1.37
N ARG A 48 20.46 -12.76 1.15
CA ARG A 48 20.34 -11.31 1.08
C ARG A 48 19.43 -10.95 -0.08
N THR A 49 18.37 -10.20 0.20
CA THR A 49 17.49 -9.64 -0.82
C THR A 49 18.22 -8.51 -1.55
N GLU A 50 18.44 -8.67 -2.86
CA GLU A 50 19.15 -7.67 -3.68
C GLU A 50 18.41 -6.32 -3.73
N ARG A 51 17.08 -6.36 -3.59
CA ARG A 51 16.20 -5.18 -3.54
C ARG A 51 14.96 -5.48 -2.71
N GLU A 52 14.40 -4.43 -2.10
CA GLU A 52 13.08 -4.49 -1.46
C GLU A 52 12.02 -4.89 -2.50
N PHE A 53 11.10 -5.79 -2.14
CA PHE A 53 9.97 -6.18 -2.98
C PHE A 53 8.75 -5.33 -2.61
N ARG A 54 8.31 -4.48 -3.53
CA ARG A 54 7.15 -3.58 -3.35
C ARG A 54 6.12 -3.91 -4.41
N ALA A 55 5.06 -4.59 -4.02
CA ALA A 55 4.08 -5.11 -4.96
C ALA A 55 2.65 -4.88 -4.50
N ALA A 56 1.75 -4.86 -5.48
CA ALA A 56 0.31 -4.96 -5.25
C ALA A 56 -0.19 -6.31 -5.79
N TRP A 57 -1.12 -6.92 -5.06
CA TRP A 57 -1.89 -8.05 -5.56
C TRP A 57 -3.07 -7.53 -6.37
N VAL A 58 -3.34 -8.15 -7.52
CA VAL A 58 -4.51 -7.88 -8.35
C VAL A 58 -5.31 -9.17 -8.42
N ALA A 59 -6.33 -9.25 -7.57
CA ALA A 59 -7.25 -10.38 -7.48
C ALA A 59 -8.33 -10.29 -8.56
N THR A 60 -8.50 -11.40 -9.27
CA THR A 60 -9.43 -11.55 -10.38
C THR A 60 -10.65 -12.35 -9.97
N VAL A 61 -10.51 -13.20 -8.93
CA VAL A 61 -11.63 -13.90 -8.32
C VAL A 61 -12.68 -12.91 -7.83
N ALA A 62 -13.93 -13.20 -8.17
CA ALA A 62 -15.08 -12.35 -7.85
C ALA A 62 -14.94 -10.88 -8.33
N ASN A 63 -14.06 -10.61 -9.30
CA ASN A 63 -13.83 -9.26 -9.81
C ASN A 63 -13.43 -8.25 -8.72
N ILE A 64 -12.69 -8.70 -7.69
CA ILE A 64 -12.31 -7.85 -6.54
C ILE A 64 -11.52 -6.62 -6.99
N ASP A 65 -10.46 -6.83 -7.77
CA ASP A 65 -9.61 -5.74 -8.25
C ASP A 65 -9.77 -5.53 -9.77
N TRP A 66 -9.78 -6.60 -10.56
CA TRP A 66 -9.86 -6.50 -12.02
C TRP A 66 -10.37 -7.78 -12.71
N PRO A 67 -11.12 -7.68 -13.83
CA PRO A 67 -11.82 -6.46 -14.27
C PRO A 67 -12.92 -6.11 -13.27
N SER A 68 -13.42 -4.87 -13.28
CA SER A 68 -14.40 -4.39 -12.28
C SER A 68 -15.72 -5.16 -12.26
N LYS A 69 -16.05 -5.83 -13.37
CA LYS A 69 -17.17 -6.75 -13.52
C LYS A 69 -16.94 -7.66 -14.74
N PRO A 70 -17.63 -8.81 -14.83
CA PRO A 70 -17.58 -9.63 -16.04
C PRO A 70 -18.28 -8.94 -17.21
N GLY A 71 -17.87 -9.29 -18.43
CA GLY A 71 -18.54 -8.86 -19.67
C GLY A 71 -18.16 -7.45 -20.15
N LEU A 72 -17.15 -6.82 -19.55
CA LEU A 72 -16.55 -5.61 -20.10
C LEU A 72 -15.93 -5.89 -21.47
N THR A 73 -15.97 -4.89 -22.34
CA THR A 73 -15.26 -4.95 -23.62
C THR A 73 -13.76 -5.00 -23.39
N THR A 74 -13.02 -5.54 -24.36
CA THR A 74 -11.55 -5.58 -24.29
C THR A 74 -10.92 -4.23 -24.03
N THR A 75 -11.43 -3.17 -24.65
CA THR A 75 -10.93 -1.80 -24.43
C THR A 75 -11.15 -1.34 -22.98
N GLU A 76 -12.31 -1.63 -22.40
CA GLU A 76 -12.59 -1.28 -21.00
C GLU A 76 -11.70 -2.06 -20.04
N GLN A 77 -11.54 -3.37 -20.26
CA GLN A 77 -10.64 -4.21 -19.46
C GLN A 77 -9.19 -3.69 -19.51
N GLN A 78 -8.71 -3.33 -20.70
CA GLN A 78 -7.38 -2.75 -20.89
C GLN A 78 -7.25 -1.39 -20.19
N ALA A 79 -8.24 -0.52 -20.31
CA ALA A 79 -8.23 0.80 -19.66
C ALA A 79 -8.16 0.67 -18.13
N GLU A 80 -8.94 -0.23 -17.53
CA GLU A 80 -8.89 -0.48 -16.09
C GLU A 80 -7.52 -1.02 -15.64
N ALA A 81 -6.94 -1.97 -16.41
CA ALA A 81 -5.61 -2.49 -16.12
C ALA A 81 -4.53 -1.40 -16.18
N LEU A 82 -4.62 -0.47 -17.15
CA LEU A 82 -3.69 0.66 -17.25
C LEU A 82 -3.78 1.57 -16.01
N VAL A 83 -4.99 1.86 -15.51
CA VAL A 83 -5.17 2.66 -14.29
C VAL A 83 -4.47 2.01 -13.09
N ILE A 84 -4.58 0.69 -12.95
CA ILE A 84 -3.92 -0.06 -11.87
C ILE A 84 -2.39 0.03 -12.01
N LEU A 85 -1.87 -0.20 -13.23
CA LEU A 85 -0.44 -0.18 -13.51
C LEU A 85 0.17 1.22 -13.35
N ASP A 86 -0.53 2.26 -13.80
CA ASP A 86 -0.12 3.66 -13.63
C ASP A 86 -0.09 4.03 -12.14
N SER A 87 -1.07 3.58 -11.37
CA SER A 87 -1.11 3.80 -9.91
C SER A 87 0.04 3.08 -9.21
N ALA A 88 0.34 1.84 -9.58
CA ALA A 88 1.46 1.09 -9.04
C ALA A 88 2.80 1.78 -9.31
N ALA A 89 3.00 2.27 -10.53
CA ALA A 89 4.19 3.04 -10.89
C ALA A 89 4.29 4.36 -10.11
N LEU A 90 3.18 5.10 -9.99
CA LEU A 90 3.11 6.35 -9.22
C LEU A 90 3.47 6.16 -7.74
N LEU A 91 3.07 5.02 -7.17
CA LEU A 91 3.37 4.62 -5.79
C LEU A 91 4.79 4.03 -5.61
N ASN A 92 5.62 4.05 -6.66
CA ASN A 92 6.98 3.48 -6.67
C ASN A 92 7.03 1.97 -6.34
N LEU A 93 5.98 1.23 -6.67
CA LEU A 93 6.02 -0.23 -6.67
C LEU A 93 6.97 -0.74 -7.75
N ASN A 94 7.46 -1.97 -7.59
CA ASN A 94 8.39 -2.58 -8.54
C ASN A 94 7.89 -3.93 -9.09
N ALA A 95 6.70 -4.36 -8.67
CA ALA A 95 6.05 -5.56 -9.17
C ALA A 95 4.52 -5.53 -9.04
N ILE A 96 3.84 -6.33 -9.86
CA ILE A 96 2.43 -6.71 -9.74
C ILE A 96 2.37 -8.22 -9.56
N ILE A 97 1.51 -8.68 -8.66
CA ILE A 97 1.11 -10.10 -8.56
C ILE A 97 -0.29 -10.22 -9.13
N PHE A 98 -0.40 -10.80 -10.32
CA PHE A 98 -1.64 -10.87 -11.10
C PHE A 98 -2.24 -12.28 -11.02
N GLN A 99 -3.44 -12.40 -10.45
CA GLN A 99 -4.09 -13.70 -10.29
C GLN A 99 -4.61 -14.25 -11.64
N VAL A 100 -3.79 -15.03 -12.35
CA VAL A 100 -4.16 -15.55 -13.69
C VAL A 100 -5.02 -16.82 -13.68
N ARG A 101 -5.13 -17.49 -12.52
CA ARG A 101 -5.87 -18.76 -12.35
C ARG A 101 -6.74 -18.75 -11.08
N PRO A 102 -7.86 -18.02 -11.05
CA PRO A 102 -8.68 -17.86 -9.85
C PRO A 102 -9.54 -19.08 -9.49
N GLN A 103 -10.06 -19.85 -10.46
CA GLN A 103 -11.02 -20.92 -10.19
C GLN A 103 -10.93 -22.08 -11.19
N CYS A 104 -9.76 -22.73 -11.30
CA CYS A 104 -9.49 -23.78 -12.31
C CYS A 104 -9.84 -23.32 -13.73
N ASP A 105 -9.48 -22.08 -14.01
CA ASP A 105 -9.67 -21.39 -15.26
C ASP A 105 -8.45 -20.47 -15.51
N ALA A 106 -8.42 -19.80 -16.66
CA ALA A 106 -7.28 -19.00 -17.09
C ALA A 106 -7.69 -17.62 -17.62
N LEU A 107 -6.91 -16.60 -17.25
CA LEU A 107 -6.97 -15.25 -17.83
C LEU A 107 -5.94 -15.07 -18.96
N TYR A 108 -5.69 -16.15 -19.72
CA TYR A 108 -4.80 -16.21 -20.88
C TYR A 108 -5.21 -17.37 -21.78
N ASN A 109 -4.70 -17.39 -23.01
CA ASN A 109 -5.02 -18.47 -23.94
C ASN A 109 -4.31 -19.78 -23.53
N SER A 110 -5.02 -20.65 -22.82
CA SER A 110 -4.52 -21.93 -22.33
C SER A 110 -5.02 -23.10 -23.18
N LYS A 111 -4.19 -24.15 -23.31
CA LYS A 111 -4.59 -25.44 -23.89
C LYS A 111 -5.14 -26.42 -22.86
N LEU A 112 -4.99 -26.11 -21.57
CA LEU A 112 -5.32 -27.01 -20.46
C LEU A 112 -6.55 -26.55 -19.69
N GLU A 113 -6.71 -25.24 -19.52
CA GLU A 113 -7.74 -24.64 -18.67
C GLU A 113 -8.71 -23.82 -19.52
N PRO A 114 -10.00 -23.78 -19.16
CA PRO A 114 -10.97 -22.93 -19.84
C PRO A 114 -10.71 -21.44 -19.55
N TRP A 115 -11.20 -20.55 -20.42
CA TRP A 115 -11.22 -19.11 -20.13
C TRP A 115 -12.00 -18.80 -18.84
N SER A 116 -11.50 -17.83 -18.08
CA SER A 116 -12.10 -17.47 -16.80
C SER A 116 -13.48 -16.83 -16.94
N PHE A 117 -14.39 -17.28 -16.08
CA PHE A 117 -15.72 -16.68 -15.93
C PHE A 117 -15.64 -15.18 -15.65
N TYR A 118 -14.63 -14.72 -14.90
CA TYR A 118 -14.52 -13.32 -14.46
C TYR A 118 -14.20 -12.33 -15.59
N LEU A 119 -13.83 -12.80 -16.78
CA LEU A 119 -13.64 -11.96 -17.96
C LEU A 119 -14.97 -11.64 -18.65
N THR A 120 -15.80 -12.65 -18.89
CA THR A 120 -16.94 -12.56 -19.82
C THR A 120 -18.30 -12.83 -19.16
N GLY A 121 -18.30 -13.40 -17.96
CA GLY A 121 -19.50 -13.93 -17.30
C GLY A 121 -19.88 -15.34 -17.78
N GLU A 122 -19.04 -15.97 -18.60
CA GLU A 122 -19.26 -17.31 -19.15
C GLU A 122 -17.94 -18.08 -19.18
N GLN A 123 -17.81 -19.16 -18.41
CA GLN A 123 -16.58 -19.95 -18.37
C GLN A 123 -16.31 -20.60 -19.73
N GLY A 124 -15.05 -20.58 -20.17
CA GLY A 124 -14.64 -21.13 -21.47
C GLY A 124 -14.78 -20.15 -22.63
N LYS A 125 -15.36 -18.97 -22.42
CA LYS A 125 -15.51 -17.93 -23.45
C LYS A 125 -14.39 -16.89 -23.37
N ALA A 126 -13.70 -16.69 -24.50
CA ALA A 126 -12.68 -15.67 -24.65
C ALA A 126 -13.28 -14.24 -24.65
N PRO A 127 -12.50 -13.22 -24.26
CA PRO A 127 -12.90 -11.83 -24.43
C PRO A 127 -13.18 -11.45 -25.89
N GLU A 128 -14.05 -10.46 -26.10
CA GLU A 128 -14.41 -9.94 -27.42
C GLU A 128 -14.34 -8.39 -27.41
N PRO A 129 -13.63 -7.74 -28.36
CA PRO A 129 -12.70 -8.30 -29.34
C PRO A 129 -11.59 -9.17 -28.74
N TYR A 130 -11.18 -10.24 -29.43
CA TYR A 130 -10.15 -11.14 -28.90
C TYR A 130 -8.86 -10.41 -28.48
N TYR A 131 -8.37 -10.74 -27.29
CA TYR A 131 -7.01 -10.46 -26.84
C TYR A 131 -6.58 -11.48 -25.79
N ASP A 132 -5.26 -11.57 -25.54
CA ASP A 132 -4.72 -12.33 -24.41
C ASP A 132 -4.45 -11.36 -23.24
N PRO A 133 -5.22 -11.45 -22.13
CA PRO A 133 -5.07 -10.53 -21.01
C PRO A 133 -3.71 -10.60 -20.33
N LEU A 134 -3.19 -11.81 -20.07
CA LEU A 134 -1.88 -11.96 -19.44
C LEU A 134 -0.78 -11.33 -20.29
N LYS A 135 -0.83 -11.54 -21.61
CA LYS A 135 0.14 -10.89 -22.51
C LYS A 135 0.07 -9.37 -22.40
N PHE A 136 -1.14 -8.79 -22.41
CA PHE A 136 -1.34 -7.35 -22.25
C PHE A 136 -0.77 -6.84 -20.92
N TRP A 137 -1.10 -7.50 -19.81
CA TRP A 137 -0.59 -7.15 -18.48
C TRP A 137 0.93 -7.20 -18.40
N ILE A 138 1.58 -8.21 -18.98
CA ILE A 138 3.04 -8.33 -19.03
C ILE A 138 3.64 -7.16 -19.80
N ASP A 139 3.14 -6.90 -21.01
CA ASP A 139 3.68 -5.87 -21.89
C ASP A 139 3.54 -4.47 -21.26
N GLU A 140 2.39 -4.15 -20.67
CA GLU A 140 2.12 -2.85 -20.06
C GLU A 140 2.81 -2.65 -18.70
N ALA A 141 2.98 -3.71 -17.91
CA ALA A 141 3.77 -3.66 -16.68
C ALA A 141 5.24 -3.37 -16.99
N HIS A 142 5.82 -4.09 -17.97
CA HIS A 142 7.22 -3.90 -18.36
C HIS A 142 7.51 -2.49 -18.90
N LYS A 143 6.58 -1.88 -19.65
CA LYS A 143 6.71 -0.49 -20.11
C LYS A 143 6.86 0.52 -18.96
N ARG A 144 6.38 0.18 -17.76
CA ARG A 144 6.44 1.00 -16.55
C ARG A 144 7.56 0.59 -15.59
N GLY A 145 8.41 -0.37 -15.98
CA GLY A 145 9.45 -0.90 -15.11
C GLY A 145 8.94 -1.79 -13.97
N LEU A 146 7.68 -2.25 -14.05
CA LEU A 146 7.10 -3.18 -13.10
C LEU A 146 7.39 -4.62 -13.55
N LYS A 147 7.89 -5.47 -12.65
CA LYS A 147 7.89 -6.92 -12.89
C LYS A 147 6.46 -7.46 -12.78
N LEU A 148 6.15 -8.54 -13.47
CA LEU A 148 4.87 -9.23 -13.30
C LEU A 148 5.08 -10.66 -12.80
N HIS A 149 4.39 -11.01 -11.73
CA HIS A 149 4.26 -12.35 -11.19
C HIS A 149 2.85 -12.84 -11.50
N ALA A 150 2.73 -14.02 -12.09
CA ALA A 150 1.46 -14.65 -12.48
C ALA A 150 1.17 -15.84 -11.57
#